data_AF-A0A938CG29-F1
#
_entry.id   AF-A0A938CG29-F1
#
_cell.length_a   1.000
_cell.length_b   1.000
_cell.length_c   1.000
_cell.angle_alpha   90.00
_cell.angle_beta   90.00
_cell.angle_gamma   90.00
#
_symmetry.space_group_name_H-M   'P 1'
#
loop_
_entity.id
_entity.type
_entity.pdbx_description
1 polymer ?
#
loop_
_entity_poly.entity_id
_entity_poly.type
_entity_poly.pdbx_seq_one_letter_code
_entity_poly.pdbx_strand_id
1 'polypeptide(L)'
;MDNHALRVLEFEQIREMLAACCACSLGKRRARALRPSQDAAWIADRLKETTEAREAVGKHGVPPFGGLRDVTELLRKATAGRLLEGEELLHVGDALRAARRVRHYFGATPEDEFRRLKAIAEGLQENRDLEERIEKSLDDEGKVRDDASDELRSLRRKQASA
;
A
#
# COMPACT_ATOMS: atom_id res chain seq x y z
N MET A 1 -22.04 15.10 -18.33
CA MET A 1 -21.49 13.92 -19.06
C MET A 1 -22.63 12.94 -19.27
N ASP A 2 -22.71 12.28 -20.42
CA ASP A 2 -23.86 11.44 -20.79
C ASP A 2 -23.70 9.99 -20.29
N ASN A 3 -24.58 9.56 -19.40
CA ASN A 3 -24.61 8.19 -18.87
C ASN A 3 -24.98 7.15 -19.95
N HIS A 4 -25.72 7.56 -21.00
CA HIS A 4 -26.05 6.68 -22.11
C HIS A 4 -24.79 6.30 -22.89
N ALA A 5 -23.93 7.27 -23.21
CA ALA A 5 -22.64 7.01 -23.86
C ALA A 5 -21.74 6.06 -23.05
N LEU A 6 -21.65 6.24 -21.72
CA LEU A 6 -20.84 5.35 -20.87
C LEU A 6 -21.35 3.91 -20.88
N ARG A 7 -22.67 3.71 -20.99
CA ARG A 7 -23.28 2.39 -21.09
C ARG A 7 -23.00 1.76 -22.45
N VAL A 8 -23.18 2.51 -23.54
CA VAL A 8 -22.94 2.03 -24.91
C VAL A 8 -21.47 1.66 -25.13
N LEU A 9 -20.55 2.40 -24.52
CA LEU A 9 -19.10 2.11 -24.58
C LEU A 9 -18.63 1.08 -23.55
N GLU A 10 -19.57 0.44 -22.82
CA GLU A 10 -19.27 -0.57 -21.80
C GLU A 10 -18.22 -0.13 -20.77
N PHE A 11 -18.21 1.17 -20.44
CA PHE A 11 -17.16 1.78 -19.63
C PHE A 11 -17.02 1.12 -18.24
N GLU A 12 -18.12 0.64 -17.67
CA GLU A 12 -18.09 -0.09 -16.40
C GLU A 12 -17.32 -1.42 -16.49
N GLN A 13 -17.39 -2.13 -17.62
CA GLN A 13 -16.62 -3.37 -17.82
C GLN A 13 -15.12 -3.06 -17.92
N ILE A 14 -14.75 -1.99 -18.61
CA ILE A 14 -13.36 -1.51 -18.69
C ILE A 14 -12.80 -1.19 -17.30
N ARG A 15 -13.59 -0.56 -16.42
CA ARG A 15 -13.19 -0.26 -15.05
C ARG A 15 -12.97 -1.52 -14.21
N GLU A 16 -13.82 -2.53 -14.38
CA GLU A 16 -13.63 -3.82 -13.70
C GLU A 16 -12.40 -4.56 -14.21
N MET A 17 -12.12 -4.53 -15.52
CA MET A 17 -10.88 -5.07 -16.08
C MET A 17 -9.65 -4.37 -15.49
N LEU A 18 -9.67 -3.04 -15.42
CA LEU A 18 -8.60 -2.27 -14.80
C LEU A 18 -8.45 -2.59 -13.30
N ALA A 19 -9.57 -2.72 -12.57
CA ALA A 19 -9.54 -3.11 -11.17
C ALA A 19 -8.96 -4.52 -10.98
N ALA A 20 -9.24 -5.46 -11.88
CA ALA A 20 -8.64 -6.80 -11.82
C ALA A 20 -7.11 -6.76 -11.95
N CYS A 21 -6.56 -5.79 -12.68
CA CYS A 21 -5.11 -5.57 -12.80
C CYS A 21 -4.48 -4.82 -11.60
N CYS A 22 -5.26 -4.27 -10.67
CA CYS A 22 -4.72 -3.49 -9.55
C CYS A 22 -4.17 -4.40 -8.43
N ALA A 23 -2.97 -4.07 -7.93
CA ALA A 23 -2.29 -4.85 -6.90
C ALA A 23 -2.93 -4.76 -5.50
N CYS A 24 -3.65 -3.68 -5.16
CA CYS A 24 -4.22 -3.48 -3.84
C CYS A 24 -5.68 -3.01 -3.88
N SER A 25 -6.42 -3.18 -2.78
CA SER A 25 -7.83 -2.80 -2.65
C SER A 25 -8.07 -1.30 -2.88
N LEU A 26 -7.11 -0.45 -2.46
CA LEU A 26 -7.12 0.99 -2.73
C LEU A 26 -7.10 1.30 -4.22
N GLY A 27 -6.21 0.64 -4.97
CA GLY A 27 -6.12 0.77 -6.42
C GLY A 27 -7.40 0.28 -7.12
N LYS A 28 -7.93 -0.87 -6.70
CA LYS A 28 -9.21 -1.41 -7.20
C LYS A 28 -10.35 -0.42 -7.02
N ARG A 29 -10.46 0.19 -5.84
CA ARG A 29 -11.47 1.20 -5.55
C ARG A 29 -11.30 2.44 -6.44
N ARG A 30 -10.06 2.90 -6.65
CA ARG A 30 -9.79 4.05 -7.54
C ARG A 30 -10.14 3.74 -9.00
N ALA A 31 -9.79 2.56 -9.51
CA ALA A 31 -10.15 2.11 -10.87
C ALA A 31 -11.67 2.11 -11.06
N ARG A 32 -12.41 1.54 -10.10
CA ARG A 32 -13.88 1.54 -10.04
C ARG A 32 -14.52 2.88 -9.70
N ALA A 33 -13.73 3.92 -9.46
CA ALA A 33 -14.22 5.28 -9.23
C ALA A 33 -13.93 6.20 -10.42
N LEU A 34 -13.14 5.76 -11.41
CA LEU A 34 -12.78 6.58 -12.58
C LEU A 34 -14.00 7.06 -13.36
N ARG A 35 -13.94 8.31 -13.81
CA ARG A 35 -14.88 8.94 -14.74
C ARG A 35 -14.07 9.72 -15.78
N PRO A 36 -14.54 9.83 -17.03
CA PRO A 36 -13.92 10.71 -18.01
C PRO A 36 -13.80 12.15 -17.46
N SER A 37 -12.77 12.87 -17.88
CA SER A 37 -12.62 14.29 -17.57
C SER A 37 -12.65 15.09 -18.86
N GLN A 38 -13.07 16.36 -18.78
CA GLN A 38 -12.98 17.33 -19.87
C GLN A 38 -11.91 18.40 -19.59
N ASP A 39 -11.28 18.35 -18.41
CA ASP A 39 -10.16 19.23 -18.07
C ASP A 39 -8.89 18.76 -18.78
N ALA A 40 -8.51 19.47 -19.84
CA ALA A 40 -7.36 19.14 -20.66
C ALA A 40 -6.04 19.14 -19.86
N ALA A 41 -5.88 20.04 -18.89
CA ALA A 41 -4.67 20.10 -18.08
C ALA A 41 -4.57 18.87 -17.16
N TRP A 42 -5.69 18.51 -16.52
CA TRP A 42 -5.76 17.30 -15.70
C TRP A 42 -5.50 16.03 -16.53
N ILE A 43 -6.08 15.93 -17.73
CA ILE A 43 -5.89 14.79 -18.64
C ILE A 43 -4.43 14.67 -19.04
N ALA A 44 -3.80 15.77 -19.47
CA ALA A 44 -2.40 15.77 -19.88
C ALA A 44 -1.46 15.34 -18.74
N ASP A 45 -1.73 15.77 -17.50
CA ASP A 45 -0.95 15.37 -16.33
C ASP A 45 -1.09 13.87 -16.00
N ARG A 46 -2.32 13.34 -16.03
CA ARG A 46 -2.57 11.90 -15.78
C ARG A 46 -1.99 11.01 -16.88
N LEU A 47 -2.01 11.44 -18.13
CA LEU A 47 -1.38 10.71 -19.23
C LEU A 47 0.13 10.64 -19.04
N LYS A 48 0.78 11.74 -18.66
CA LYS A 48 2.22 11.75 -18.33
C LYS A 48 2.55 10.83 -17.17
N GLU A 49 1.77 10.87 -16.09
CA GLU A 49 1.93 9.95 -14.95
C GLU A 49 1.79 8.47 -15.38
N THR A 50 0.82 8.17 -16.25
CA THR A 50 0.62 6.82 -16.80
C THR A 50 1.79 6.38 -17.69
N THR A 51 2.33 7.30 -18.50
CA THR A 51 3.52 7.04 -19.32
C THR A 51 4.74 6.73 -18.45
N GLU A 52 4.99 7.53 -17.42
CA GLU A 52 6.06 7.27 -16.44
C GLU A 52 5.87 5.91 -15.76
N ALA A 53 4.64 5.56 -15.36
CA ALA A 53 4.37 4.29 -14.69
C ALA A 53 4.63 3.08 -15.61
N ARG A 54 4.22 3.18 -16.87
CA ARG A 54 4.50 2.14 -17.89
C ARG A 54 6.00 1.97 -18.11
N GLU A 55 6.73 3.07 -18.21
CA GLU A 55 8.19 3.05 -18.40
C GLU A 55 8.92 2.50 -17.18
N ALA A 56 8.51 2.86 -15.97
CA ALA A 56 9.07 2.32 -14.74
C ALA A 56 8.89 0.80 -14.67
N VAL A 57 7.67 0.31 -14.98
CA VAL A 57 7.41 -1.14 -15.06
C VAL A 57 8.29 -1.82 -16.12
N GLY A 58 8.47 -1.18 -17.28
CA GLY A 58 9.29 -1.72 -18.36
C GLY A 58 10.79 -1.77 -18.04
N LYS A 59 11.33 -0.76 -17.36
CA LYS A 59 12.77 -0.64 -17.06
C LYS A 59 13.18 -1.33 -15.75
N HIS A 60 12.32 -1.26 -14.73
CA HIS A 60 12.65 -1.65 -13.35
C HIS A 60 11.71 -2.73 -12.79
N GLY A 61 10.77 -3.23 -13.58
CA GLY A 61 9.75 -4.17 -13.12
C GLY A 61 8.66 -3.49 -12.29
N VAL A 62 7.67 -4.28 -11.86
CA VAL A 62 6.50 -3.76 -11.14
C VAL A 62 6.92 -3.22 -9.76
N PRO A 63 6.47 -2.00 -9.36
CA PRO A 63 6.75 -1.50 -8.02
C PRO A 63 6.21 -2.45 -6.94
N PRO A 64 6.91 -2.58 -5.80
CA PRO A 64 6.62 -3.60 -4.80
C PRO A 64 5.42 -3.25 -3.91
N PHE A 65 4.20 -3.30 -4.46
CA PHE A 65 2.94 -3.06 -3.75
C PHE A 65 2.47 -4.24 -2.87
N GLY A 66 3.23 -5.33 -2.81
CA GLY A 66 2.86 -6.55 -2.09
C GLY A 66 2.57 -6.29 -0.61
N GLY A 67 1.49 -6.89 -0.10
CA GLY A 67 1.04 -6.74 1.28
C GLY A 67 0.23 -5.46 1.57
N LEU A 68 0.18 -4.49 0.65
CA LEU A 68 -0.52 -3.23 0.91
C LEU A 68 -2.03 -3.44 1.06
N ARG A 69 -2.53 -3.14 2.26
CA ARG A 69 -3.95 -3.15 2.62
C ARG A 69 -4.42 -1.74 2.98
N ASP A 70 -5.73 -1.52 2.87
CA ASP A 70 -6.35 -0.29 3.36
C ASP A 70 -6.44 -0.35 4.88
N VAL A 71 -5.63 0.44 5.57
CA VAL A 71 -5.58 0.51 7.04
C VAL A 71 -6.33 1.71 7.61
N THR A 72 -7.13 2.41 6.79
CA THR A 72 -7.84 3.64 7.20
C THR A 72 -8.70 3.44 8.45
N GLU A 73 -9.47 2.35 8.49
CA GLU A 73 -10.32 2.03 9.64
C GLU A 73 -9.52 1.61 10.88
N LEU A 74 -8.37 0.95 10.70
CA LEU A 74 -7.46 0.59 11.79
C LEU A 74 -6.85 1.83 12.43
N LEU A 75 -6.42 2.78 11.60
CA LEU A 75 -5.91 4.07 12.08
C LEU A 75 -7.01 4.83 12.83
N ARG A 76 -8.23 4.89 12.30
CA ARG A 76 -9.38 5.51 12.99
C ARG A 76 -9.67 4.81 14.33
N LYS A 77 -9.59 3.48 14.40
CA LYS A 77 -9.76 2.71 15.63
C LYS A 77 -8.68 3.08 16.67
N ALA A 78 -7.41 3.12 16.26
CA ALA A 78 -6.28 3.49 17.11
C ALA A 78 -6.35 4.95 17.59
N THR A 79 -6.70 5.91 16.72
CA THR A 79 -6.86 7.33 17.10
C THR A 79 -7.99 7.53 18.12
N ALA A 80 -9.02 6.67 18.08
CA ALA A 80 -10.08 6.66 19.09
C ALA A 80 -9.68 5.99 20.42
N GLY A 81 -8.41 5.61 20.59
CA GLY A 81 -7.88 4.96 21.80
C GLY A 81 -8.23 3.48 21.93
N ARG A 82 -8.77 2.84 20.88
CA ARG A 82 -9.07 1.41 20.89
C ARG A 82 -7.83 0.60 20.52
N LEU A 83 -7.70 -0.57 21.13
CA LEU A 83 -6.61 -1.50 20.85
C LEU A 83 -6.77 -2.15 19.48
N LEU A 84 -5.65 -2.35 18.80
CA LEU A 84 -5.56 -3.17 17.61
C LEU A 84 -5.17 -4.59 18.01
N GLU A 85 -5.84 -5.58 17.43
CA GLU A 85 -5.49 -6.98 17.54
C GLU A 85 -4.23 -7.29 16.73
N GLY A 86 -3.61 -8.44 16.99
CA GLY A 86 -2.34 -8.81 16.35
C GLY A 86 -2.40 -8.84 14.83
N GLU A 87 -3.44 -9.45 14.25
CA GLU A 87 -3.66 -9.43 12.79
C GLU A 87 -3.85 -8.01 12.24
N GLU A 88 -4.53 -7.13 12.98
CA GLU A 88 -4.70 -5.73 12.60
C GLU A 88 -3.34 -4.99 12.61
N LEU A 89 -2.48 -5.28 13.58
CA LEU A 89 -1.12 -4.74 13.64
C LEU A 89 -0.26 -5.25 12.49
N LEU A 90 -0.37 -6.53 12.11
CA LEU A 90 0.32 -7.06 10.93
C LEU A 90 -0.07 -6.30 9.65
N HIS A 91 -1.36 -5.99 9.47
CA HIS A 91 -1.81 -5.18 8.33
C HIS A 91 -1.19 -3.78 8.30
N VAL A 92 -1.03 -3.16 9.48
CA VAL A 92 -0.34 -1.87 9.59
C VAL A 92 1.14 -2.01 9.25
N GLY A 93 1.81 -3.06 9.74
CA GLY A 93 3.20 -3.39 9.41
C GLY A 93 3.40 -3.58 7.90
N ASP A 94 2.52 -4.32 7.24
CA ASP A 94 2.57 -4.54 5.80
C ASP A 94 2.38 -3.23 5.00
N ALA A 95 1.48 -2.35 5.43
CA ALA A 95 1.29 -1.06 4.80
C ALA A 95 2.54 -0.16 4.92
N LEU A 96 3.18 -0.12 6.10
CA LEU A 96 4.44 0.60 6.32
C LEU A 96 5.58 0.04 5.46
N ARG A 97 5.70 -1.29 5.44
CA ARG A 97 6.70 -2.01 4.62
C ARG A 97 6.51 -1.71 3.13
N ALA A 98 5.28 -1.76 2.64
CA ALA A 98 4.96 -1.43 1.25
C ALA A 98 5.29 0.04 0.93
N ALA A 99 4.94 0.98 1.80
CA ALA A 99 5.27 2.40 1.63
C ALA A 99 6.78 2.62 1.52
N ARG A 100 7.58 2.04 2.44
CA ARG A 100 9.05 2.08 2.41
C ARG A 100 9.62 1.49 1.12
N ARG A 101 9.15 0.31 0.71
CA ARG A 101 9.65 -0.36 -0.49
C ARG A 101 9.31 0.41 -1.77
N VAL A 102 8.12 0.99 -1.87
CA VAL A 102 7.72 1.83 -3.01
C VAL A 102 8.54 3.12 -3.05
N ARG A 103 8.73 3.77 -1.90
CA ARG A 103 9.59 4.97 -1.78
C ARG A 103 11.03 4.67 -2.20
N HIS A 104 11.60 3.57 -1.72
CA HIS A 104 12.93 3.13 -2.12
C HIS A 104 13.02 2.77 -3.61
N TYR A 105 12.02 2.06 -4.16
CA TYR A 105 11.96 1.72 -5.58
C TYR A 105 12.08 2.95 -6.47
N PHE A 106 11.30 4.00 -6.20
CA PHE A 106 11.39 5.24 -6.99
C PHE A 106 12.64 6.05 -6.64
N GLY A 107 13.06 6.10 -5.38
CA GLY A 107 14.29 6.78 -4.96
C GLY A 107 15.58 6.19 -5.53
N ALA A 108 15.57 4.92 -5.94
CA ALA A 108 16.71 4.24 -6.58
C ALA A 108 16.83 4.51 -8.09
N THR A 109 15.83 5.16 -8.71
CA THR A 109 15.87 5.50 -10.15
C THR A 109 16.62 6.82 -10.39
N PRO A 110 17.21 7.05 -11.58
CA PRO A 110 17.93 8.29 -11.90
C PRO A 110 17.09 9.55 -11.69
N GLU A 111 17.71 10.66 -11.26
CA GLU A 111 17.02 11.90 -10.86
C GLU A 111 16.08 12.47 -11.92
N ASP A 112 16.45 12.32 -13.19
CA ASP A 112 15.70 12.78 -14.36
C ASP A 112 14.57 11.84 -14.80
N GLU A 113 14.46 10.64 -14.20
CA GLU A 113 13.41 9.67 -14.50
C GLU A 113 12.24 9.73 -13.50
N PHE A 114 11.02 9.48 -14.01
CA PHE A 114 9.79 9.30 -13.24
C PHE A 114 9.48 10.41 -12.23
N ARG A 115 9.81 11.67 -12.55
CA ARG A 115 9.72 12.81 -11.64
C ARG A 115 8.37 12.93 -10.92
N ARG A 116 7.25 12.61 -11.59
CA ARG A 116 5.91 12.70 -10.99
C ARG A 116 5.69 11.59 -9.99
N LEU A 117 6.07 10.37 -10.36
CA LEU A 117 5.96 9.22 -9.47
C LEU A 117 6.90 9.33 -8.27
N LYS A 118 8.09 9.89 -8.46
CA LYS A 118 9.01 10.26 -7.36
C LYS A 118 8.36 11.25 -6.41
N ALA A 119 7.79 12.35 -6.90
CA ALA A 119 7.11 13.32 -6.06
C ALA A 119 5.94 12.70 -5.27
N ILE A 120 5.19 11.76 -5.86
CA ILE A 120 4.15 11.00 -5.15
C ILE A 120 4.78 10.09 -4.07
N ALA A 121 5.87 9.39 -4.41
CA ALA A 121 6.55 8.46 -3.52
C ALA A 121 7.27 9.16 -2.35
N GLU A 122 7.75 10.39 -2.53
CA GLU A 122 8.32 11.23 -1.48
C GLU A 122 7.31 11.59 -0.39
N GLY A 123 6.02 11.65 -0.74
CA GLY A 123 4.94 11.85 0.22
C GLY A 123 4.70 10.64 1.14
N LEU A 124 5.22 9.46 0.79
CA LEU A 124 5.09 8.26 1.61
C LEU A 124 5.95 8.40 2.87
N GLN A 125 5.30 8.31 4.02
CA GLN A 125 5.98 8.30 5.31
C GLN A 125 6.44 6.88 5.65
N GLU A 126 7.67 6.79 6.12
CA GLU A 126 8.25 5.54 6.62
C GLU A 126 8.32 5.60 8.14
N ASN A 127 7.94 4.51 8.81
CA ASN A 127 8.12 4.34 10.24
C ASN A 127 8.77 2.99 10.50
N ARG A 128 10.08 2.93 10.25
CA ARG A 128 10.88 1.72 10.36
C ARG A 128 10.88 1.15 11.77
N ASP A 129 10.90 2.01 12.78
CA ASP A 129 10.87 1.58 14.18
C ASP A 129 9.58 0.84 14.52
N LEU A 130 8.43 1.35 14.07
CA LEU A 130 7.15 0.66 14.27
C LEU A 130 7.05 -0.63 13.45
N GLU A 131 7.51 -0.61 12.19
CA GLU A 131 7.59 -1.80 11.33
C GLU A 131 8.39 -2.92 12.02
N GLU A 132 9.62 -2.62 12.46
CA GLU A 132 10.49 -3.59 13.12
C GLU A 132 9.93 -4.09 14.46
N ARG A 133 9.26 -3.21 15.23
CA ARG A 133 8.63 -3.60 16.49
C ARG A 133 7.49 -4.59 16.27
N ILE A 134 6.64 -4.36 15.26
CA ILE A 134 5.55 -5.28 14.91
C ILE A 134 6.13 -6.63 14.48
N GLU A 135 7.13 -6.62 13.59
CA GLU A 135 7.76 -7.84 13.06
C GLU A 135 8.50 -8.67 14.12
N LYS A 136 9.14 -8.02 15.10
CA LYS A 136 9.78 -8.72 16.22
C LYS A 136 8.79 -9.25 17.25
N SER A 137 7.62 -8.63 17.37
CA SER A 137 6.67 -8.93 18.45
C SER A 137 5.64 -9.98 18.05
N LEU A 138 5.29 -10.07 16.77
CA LEU A 138 4.21 -10.93 16.27
C LEU A 138 4.74 -11.98 15.29
N ASP A 139 4.13 -13.16 15.29
CA ASP A 139 4.29 -14.16 14.24
C ASP A 139 3.34 -13.88 13.05
N ASP A 140 3.37 -14.74 12.03
CA ASP A 140 2.57 -14.59 10.81
C ASP A 140 1.05 -14.71 11.06
N GLU A 141 0.63 -15.26 12.20
CA GLU A 141 -0.77 -15.36 12.63
C GLU A 141 -1.18 -14.20 13.55
N GLY A 142 -0.27 -13.24 13.81
CA GLY A 142 -0.53 -12.11 14.70
C GLY A 142 -0.47 -12.48 16.18
N LYS A 143 0.08 -13.64 16.54
CA LYS A 143 0.27 -14.03 17.94
C LYS A 143 1.60 -13.49 18.45
N VAL A 144 1.63 -13.17 19.75
CA VAL A 144 2.85 -12.66 20.39
C VAL A 144 3.89 -13.76 20.47
N ARG A 145 5.04 -13.49 19.83
CA ARG A 145 6.18 -14.41 19.82
C ARG A 145 6.76 -14.63 21.20
N ASP A 146 7.34 -15.80 21.44
CA ASP A 146 8.02 -16.12 22.70
C ASP A 146 9.18 -15.17 22.99
N ASP A 147 9.83 -14.67 21.93
CA ASP A 147 11.00 -13.80 21.94
C ASP A 147 10.67 -12.33 21.69
N ALA A 148 9.39 -11.92 21.81
CA ALA A 148 8.98 -10.53 21.64
C ALA A 148 9.66 -9.55 22.62
N SER A 149 10.13 -10.06 23.77
CA SER A 149 11.00 -9.35 24.72
C SER A 149 11.89 -10.35 25.46
N ASP A 150 13.02 -9.89 25.99
CA ASP A 150 13.93 -10.73 26.77
C ASP A 150 13.26 -11.25 28.05
N GLU A 151 12.43 -10.42 28.69
CA GLU A 151 11.63 -10.78 29.86
C GLU A 151 10.62 -11.89 29.53
N LEU A 152 9.85 -11.73 28.45
CA LEU A 152 8.86 -12.75 28.04
C LEU A 152 9.54 -14.06 27.68
N ARG A 153 10.67 -14.00 26.99
CA ARG A 153 11.48 -15.17 26.61
C ARG A 153 11.96 -15.92 27.85
N SER A 154 12.43 -15.20 28.87
CA SER A 154 12.85 -15.78 30.15
C SER A 154 11.68 -16.45 30.87
N LEU A 155 10.52 -15.81 30.91
CA LEU A 155 9.31 -16.35 31.55
C LEU A 155 8.79 -17.62 30.87
N ARG A 156 8.69 -17.64 29.52
CA ARG A 156 8.23 -18.82 28.78
C ARG A 156 9.20 -20.01 28.89
N ARG A 157 10.52 -19.77 28.91
CA ARG A 157 11.51 -20.83 29.16
C ARG A 157 11.35 -21.47 30.54
N LYS A 158 11.06 -20.68 31.57
CA LYS A 158 10.81 -21.19 32.93
C LYS A 158 9.54 -22.04 33.00
N GLN A 159 8.49 -21.66 32.26
CA GLN A 159 7.25 -22.45 32.20
C GLN A 159 7.43 -23.78 31.45
N ALA A 160 8.24 -23.82 30.39
CA ALA A 160 8.47 -25.05 29.62
C ALA A 160 9.40 -26.07 30.31
N SER A 161 10.07 -25.67 31.40
CA SER A 161 11.01 -26.50 32.17
C SER A 161 10.45 -26.97 33.52
N ALA A 162 9.18 -26.66 33.81
CA ALA A 162 8.42 -27.09 34.99
C ALA A 162 7.34 -28.09 34.58
#